data_AF-A7TCH8-F1
#
_entry.id   AF-A7TCH8-F1
#
_cell.length_a   1.000
_cell.length_b   1.000
_cell.length_c   1.000
_cell.angle_alpha   90.00
_cell.angle_beta   90.00
_cell.angle_gamma   90.00
#
_symmetry.space_group_name_H-M   'P 1'
#
loop_
_entity.id
_entity.type
_entity.pdbx_description
1 polymer ?
#
loop_
_entity_poly.entity_id
_entity_poly.type
_entity_poly.pdbx_seq_one_letter_code
_entity_poly.pdbx_strand_id
1 'polypeptide(L)'
;MQCPQNTAPKCRMHSCFDIYRCRFNENSLISVYVYPYSTFLNEKGRTLNLKPISVHFDEMLTAIKESSYYTDDKDKACIIIPPLDTLNQNGMDLKATAQALAALET
;
A
#
# COMPACT_ATOMS: atom_id res chain seq x y z
N MET A 1 -13.11 3.00 1.95
CA MET A 1 -13.27 3.41 0.54
C MET A 1 -14.33 2.59 -0.21
N GLN A 2 -15.30 3.23 -0.89
CA GLN A 2 -16.26 2.55 -1.79
C GLN A 2 -15.82 2.78 -3.25
N CYS A 3 -15.32 1.75 -3.94
CA CYS A 3 -15.11 1.84 -5.38
C CYS A 3 -16.49 1.95 -6.09
N PRO A 4 -16.74 2.98 -6.91
CA PRO A 4 -18.03 3.15 -7.57
C PRO A 4 -18.30 2.01 -8.54
N GLN A 5 -19.48 1.41 -8.40
CA GLN A 5 -19.99 0.40 -9.32
C GLN A 5 -20.33 1.04 -10.67
N ASN A 6 -19.72 0.50 -11.73
CA ASN A 6 -20.22 0.46 -13.12
C ASN A 6 -20.41 1.74 -13.95
N THR A 7 -19.73 2.84 -13.65
CA THR A 7 -19.36 3.86 -14.66
C THR A 7 -17.99 4.45 -14.33
N ALA A 8 -16.96 3.61 -14.22
CA ALA A 8 -15.62 4.10 -13.92
C ALA A 8 -15.15 5.02 -15.07
N PRO A 9 -14.86 6.32 -14.85
CA PRO A 9 -13.93 7.01 -15.74
C PRO A 9 -12.68 6.14 -15.84
N LYS A 10 -12.03 6.05 -17.02
CA LYS A 10 -10.80 5.26 -17.18
C LYS A 10 -9.85 5.61 -16.02
N CYS A 11 -9.79 4.74 -15.03
CA CYS A 11 -9.12 5.02 -13.77
C CYS A 11 -7.64 4.88 -14.04
N ARG A 12 -6.99 6.02 -14.22
CA ARG A 12 -5.56 6.16 -14.45
C ARG A 12 -4.97 6.78 -13.20
N MET A 13 -3.64 6.69 -13.06
CA MET A 13 -2.91 7.33 -11.98
C MET A 13 -3.39 8.78 -11.78
N HIS A 14 -3.41 9.61 -12.81
CA HIS A 14 -3.80 11.02 -12.69
C HIS A 14 -5.30 11.30 -12.52
N SER A 15 -6.20 10.33 -12.77
CA SER A 15 -7.66 10.56 -12.70
C SER A 15 -8.30 9.99 -11.44
N CYS A 16 -7.68 8.98 -10.84
CA CYS A 16 -8.13 8.39 -9.57
C CYS A 16 -7.20 8.70 -8.40
N PHE A 17 -5.95 9.08 -8.66
CA PHE A 17 -4.98 9.42 -7.64
C PHE A 17 -4.50 10.86 -7.85
N ASP A 18 -4.97 11.76 -6.98
CA ASP A 18 -4.61 13.17 -7.00
C ASP A 18 -3.34 13.39 -6.17
N ILE A 19 -2.17 13.25 -6.81
CA ILE A 19 -0.87 13.43 -6.17
C ILE A 19 -0.67 14.85 -5.60
N TYR A 20 -1.42 15.85 -6.08
CA TYR A 20 -1.31 17.23 -5.58
C TYR A 20 -1.99 17.42 -4.23
N ARG A 21 -2.84 16.48 -3.79
CA ARG A 21 -3.38 16.46 -2.42
C ARG A 21 -2.36 16.03 -1.39
N CYS A 22 -1.26 15.44 -1.84
CA CYS A 22 -0.18 15.08 -0.95
C CYS A 22 0.59 16.31 -0.50
N ARG A 23 0.75 16.43 0.82
CA ARG A 23 1.64 17.42 1.40
C ARG A 23 3.08 16.94 1.23
N PHE A 24 3.93 17.83 0.75
CA PHE A 24 5.37 17.60 0.73
C PHE A 24 5.94 17.78 2.15
N ASN A 25 7.00 17.05 2.46
CA ASN A 25 7.75 17.23 3.69
C ASN A 25 8.55 18.55 3.68
N GLU A 26 9.30 18.79 4.76
CA GLU A 26 10.12 20.00 4.94
C GLU A 26 11.16 20.22 3.82
N ASN A 27 11.53 19.15 3.09
CA ASN A 27 12.46 19.18 1.97
C ASN A 27 11.77 19.26 0.60
N SER A 28 10.47 19.55 0.56
CA SER A 28 9.65 19.54 -0.67
C SER A 28 9.60 18.17 -1.37
N LEU A 29 9.83 17.08 -0.64
CA LEU A 29 9.75 15.71 -1.15
C LEU A 29 8.43 15.06 -0.72
N ILE A 30 7.98 14.08 -1.50
CA ILE A 30 6.87 13.21 -1.11
C ILE A 30 7.27 12.33 0.07
N SER A 31 6.40 12.19 1.06
CA SER A 31 6.64 11.30 2.21
C SER A 31 6.01 9.93 1.98
N VAL A 32 6.78 8.88 2.26
CA VAL A 32 6.38 7.49 2.08
C VAL A 32 6.55 6.74 3.40
N TYR A 33 5.48 6.14 3.89
CA TYR A 33 5.49 5.27 5.06
C TYR A 33 5.43 3.81 4.63
N VAL A 34 6.37 3.01 5.12
CA VAL A 34 6.36 1.56 4.91
C VAL A 34 5.73 0.89 6.13
N TYR A 35 4.60 0.22 5.90
CA TYR A 35 3.86 -0.45 6.96
C TYR A 35 4.69 -1.63 7.52
N PRO A 36 4.69 -1.87 8.85
CA PRO A 36 5.45 -2.96 9.45
C PRO A 36 4.95 -4.33 8.98
N TYR A 37 5.82 -5.34 9.01
CA TYR A 37 5.42 -6.74 8.75
C TYR A 37 4.41 -7.18 9.81
N SER A 38 3.15 -7.34 9.42
CA SER A 38 2.05 -7.74 10.30
C SER A 38 1.23 -8.87 9.69
N THR A 39 0.67 -9.72 10.54
CA THR A 39 -0.35 -10.69 10.13
C THR A 39 -1.65 -9.95 9.83
N PHE A 40 -2.15 -10.10 8.61
CA PHE A 40 -3.44 -9.52 8.23
C PHE A 40 -4.57 -10.44 8.67
N LEU A 41 -5.59 -9.86 9.32
CA LEU A 41 -6.79 -10.58 9.75
C LEU A 41 -7.95 -10.21 8.84
N ASN A 42 -8.84 -11.16 8.58
CA ASN A 42 -10.12 -10.87 7.95
C ASN A 42 -11.14 -10.30 8.97
N GLU A 43 -12.30 -9.90 8.48
CA GLU A 43 -13.42 -9.38 9.29
C GLU A 43 -13.87 -10.32 10.42
N LYS A 44 -13.53 -11.62 10.35
CA LYS A 44 -13.85 -12.63 11.35
C LYS A 44 -12.67 -12.92 12.29
N GLY A 45 -11.63 -12.10 12.28
CA GLY A 45 -10.43 -12.24 13.11
C GLY A 45 -9.52 -13.42 12.73
N ARG A 46 -9.68 -14.02 11.54
CA ARG A 46 -8.81 -15.11 11.08
C ARG A 46 -7.68 -14.58 10.21
N THR A 47 -6.49 -15.12 10.39
CA THR A 47 -5.33 -14.80 9.56
C THR A 47 -5.60 -15.05 8.09
N LEU A 48 -5.34 -14.06 7.26
CA LEU A 48 -5.35 -14.15 5.81
C LEU A 48 -4.11 -14.92 5.36
N ASN A 49 -4.32 -15.96 4.55
CA ASN A 49 -3.22 -16.69 3.93
C ASN A 49 -2.74 -15.89 2.72
N LEU A 50 -1.78 -15.01 2.94
CA LEU A 50 -1.18 -14.19 1.91
C LEU A 50 0.10 -14.83 1.39
N LYS A 51 0.41 -14.57 0.13
CA LYS A 51 1.66 -15.00 -0.48
C LYS A 51 2.86 -14.42 0.29
N PRO A 52 3.91 -15.21 0.55
CA PRO A 52 5.14 -14.70 1.13
C PRO A 52 5.76 -13.59 0.28
N ILE A 53 6.42 -12.65 0.94
CA ILE A 53 7.14 -11.56 0.29
C ILE A 53 8.36 -12.12 -0.45
N SER A 54 8.51 -11.77 -1.72
CA SER A 54 9.72 -12.10 -2.48
C SER A 54 10.90 -11.22 -2.08
N VAL A 55 12.11 -11.73 -2.30
CA VAL A 55 13.36 -10.98 -2.08
C VAL A 55 13.35 -9.64 -2.83
N HIS A 56 12.87 -9.63 -4.08
CA HIS A 56 12.83 -8.40 -4.88
C HIS A 56 11.90 -7.34 -4.29
N PHE A 57 10.76 -7.73 -3.75
CA PHE A 57 9.86 -6.78 -3.09
C PHE A 57 10.46 -6.27 -1.77
N ASP A 58 11.12 -7.15 -1.02
CA ASP A 58 11.81 -6.79 0.23
C ASP A 58 12.96 -5.79 0.00
N GLU A 59 13.74 -5.99 -1.06
CA GLU A 59 14.78 -5.05 -1.52
C GLU A 59 14.17 -3.68 -1.87
N MET A 60 13.02 -3.65 -2.54
CA MET A 60 12.31 -2.39 -2.84
C MET A 60 11.87 -1.68 -1.56
N LEU A 61 11.29 -2.40 -0.59
CA LEU A 61 10.88 -1.82 0.70
C LEU A 61 12.08 -1.27 1.48
N THR A 62 13.21 -1.96 1.43
CA THR A 62 14.47 -1.53 2.06
C THR A 62 14.99 -0.26 1.40
N ALA A 63 15.07 -0.23 0.07
CA ALA A 63 15.50 0.96 -0.67
C ALA A 63 14.62 2.19 -0.39
N ILE A 64 13.30 2.00 -0.21
CA ILE A 64 12.39 3.08 0.20
C ILE A 64 12.74 3.58 1.60
N LYS A 65 12.90 2.67 2.58
CA LYS A 65 13.22 3.02 3.97
C LYS A 65 14.57 3.74 4.12
N GLU A 66 15.54 3.44 3.26
CA GLU A 66 16.85 4.09 3.26
C GLU A 66 16.89 5.42 2.49
N SER A 67 15.81 5.77 1.79
CA SER A 67 15.72 6.99 0.99
C SER A 67 15.28 8.21 1.79
N SER A 68 15.51 9.41 1.24
CA SER A 68 15.02 10.68 1.80
C SER A 68 13.50 10.86 1.71
N TYR A 69 12.78 9.95 1.05
CA TYR A 69 11.32 9.94 0.97
C TYR A 69 10.68 9.27 2.18
N TYR A 70 11.42 8.44 2.92
CA TYR A 70 10.87 7.70 4.06
C TYR A 70 10.43 8.62 5.20
N THR A 71 9.30 8.28 5.82
CA THR A 71 8.88 8.83 7.11
C THR A 71 8.45 7.70 8.05
N ASP A 72 8.77 7.84 9.32
CA ASP A 72 8.32 6.99 10.42
C ASP A 72 6.91 7.35 10.93
N ASP A 73 6.40 8.51 10.51
CA ASP A 73 5.10 9.04 10.88
C ASP A 73 4.06 8.76 9.79
N LYS A 74 3.19 7.76 10.03
CA LYS A 74 2.11 7.38 9.12
C LYS A 74 1.20 8.57 8.76
N ASP A 75 0.95 9.48 9.71
CA ASP A 75 0.03 10.60 9.52
C ASP A 75 0.63 11.72 8.65
N LYS A 76 1.96 11.74 8.51
CA LYS A 76 2.67 12.64 7.58
C LYS A 76 2.89 12.03 6.20
N ALA A 77 2.58 10.75 6.02
CA ALA A 77 2.82 10.06 4.77
C ALA A 77 1.79 10.43 3.70
N CYS A 78 2.28 10.66 2.48
CA CYS A 78 1.42 10.74 1.29
C CYS A 78 1.11 9.35 0.73
N ILE A 79 2.12 8.48 0.69
CA ILE A 79 2.00 7.11 0.19
C ILE A 79 2.25 6.14 1.33
N ILE A 80 1.35 5.18 1.50
CA ILE A 80 1.50 4.07 2.44
C ILE A 80 1.75 2.81 1.62
N ILE A 81 2.86 2.13 1.89
CA ILE A 81 3.24 0.90 1.20
C ILE A 81 3.16 -0.25 2.21
N PRO A 82 2.18 -1.16 2.08
CA PRO A 82 2.13 -2.35 2.91
C PRO A 82 3.10 -3.44 2.43
N PRO A 83 3.48 -4.37 3.32
CA PRO A 83 4.30 -5.52 2.99
C PRO A 83 3.45 -6.60 2.27
N LEU A 84 2.79 -6.22 1.18
CA LEU A 84 1.97 -7.08 0.33
C LEU A 84 2.62 -7.16 -1.04
N ASP A 85 3.31 -8.27 -1.31
CA ASP A 85 3.99 -8.46 -2.59
C ASP A 85 2.98 -8.70 -3.72
N THR A 86 2.76 -7.63 -4.50
CA THR A 86 1.91 -7.67 -5.70
C THR A 86 2.69 -7.66 -7.01
N LEU A 87 4.02 -7.83 -6.98
CA LEU A 87 4.84 -7.82 -8.19
C LEU A 87 4.51 -8.99 -9.12
N ASN A 88 4.11 -10.12 -8.55
CA ASN A 88 3.71 -11.31 -9.29
C ASN A 88 2.34 -11.84 -8.83
N GLN A 89 1.32 -11.61 -9.65
CA GLN A 89 -0.06 -12.04 -9.42
C GLN A 89 -0.28 -13.54 -9.59
N ASN A 90 0.67 -14.29 -10.15
CA ASN A 90 0.54 -15.73 -10.27
C ASN A 90 0.47 -16.39 -8.88
N GLY A 91 -0.59 -17.18 -8.65
CA GLY A 91 -0.88 -17.84 -7.39
C GLY A 91 -1.34 -16.91 -6.26
N MET A 92 -1.69 -15.66 -6.56
CA MET A 92 -2.19 -14.71 -5.55
C MET A 92 -3.68 -14.92 -5.30
N ASP A 93 -4.08 -15.03 -4.04
CA ASP A 93 -5.48 -14.91 -3.64
C ASP A 93 -5.91 -13.45 -3.67
N LEU A 94 -6.47 -13.02 -4.80
CA LEU A 94 -6.92 -11.64 -5.02
C LEU A 94 -7.96 -11.20 -3.97
N LYS A 95 -8.79 -12.11 -3.46
CA LYS A 95 -9.81 -11.77 -2.46
C LYS A 95 -9.16 -11.53 -1.10
N ALA A 96 -8.24 -12.41 -0.69
CA ALA A 96 -7.49 -12.22 0.54
C ALA A 96 -6.63 -10.96 0.49
N THR A 97 -5.93 -10.70 -0.62
CA THR A 97 -5.13 -9.47 -0.79
C THR A 97 -6.00 -8.22 -0.73
N ALA A 98 -7.18 -8.22 -1.38
CA ALA A 98 -8.10 -7.09 -1.30
C ALA A 98 -8.61 -6.85 0.13
N GLN A 99 -8.91 -7.92 0.88
CA GLN A 99 -9.30 -7.83 2.29
C GLN A 99 -8.16 -7.28 3.17
N ALA A 100 -6.93 -7.74 2.94
CA ALA A 100 -5.75 -7.24 3.65
C ALA A 100 -5.53 -5.74 3.40
N LEU A 101 -5.67 -5.30 2.15
CA LEU A 101 -5.56 -3.88 1.78
C LEU A 101 -6.66 -3.04 2.42
N ALA A 102 -7.90 -3.53 2.46
CA ALA A 102 -9.02 -2.83 3.11
C ALA A 102 -8.83 -2.67 4.62
N ALA A 103 -8.15 -3.61 5.28
CA ALA A 103 -7.87 -3.54 6.71
C ALA A 103 -6.85 -2.46 7.09
N LEU A 104 -6.08 -1.94 6.13
CA LEU A 104 -5.08 -0.88 6.36
C LEU A 104 -5.69 0.52 6.49
N GLU A 105 -6.96 0.71 6.10
CA GLU A 105 -7.67 2.01 6.19
C GLU A 105 -8.18 2.32 7.61
N THR A 106 -7.55 1.75 8.64
CA THR A 106 -7.86 2.05 10.05
C THR A 106 -6.75 2.84 10.74
#